data_AF-A0A7W1A795-F1
#
_entry.id   AF-A0A7W1A795-F1
#
_cell.length_a   1.000
_cell.length_b   1.000
_cell.length_c   1.000
_cell.angle_alpha   90.00
_cell.angle_beta   90.00
_cell.angle_gamma   90.00
#
_symmetry.space_group_name_H-M   'P 1'
#
loop_
_entity.id
_entity.type
_entity.pdbx_description
1 polymer ?
#
loop_
_entity_poly.entity_id
_entity_poly.type
_entity_poly.pdbx_seq_one_letter_code
_entity_poly.pdbx_strand_id
1 'polypeptide(L)'
;MSQNKHLSPGSSIVHIPDHPDLSVVCHNVERYPTLLLERLAHDVSQLLRRPPIKVPVTGAEMKDWLRQLHMPLRHCAHPLAAPWQHLPIQQRWSACATWLRQLIQRLEFAEDGAQSRTCGRILRLRFLDRRRCKTIMLELNISERHYHRLQNAGLEWLVEQYRLLQVAGIPGGD
;
A
#
# COMPACT_ATOMS: atom_id res chain seq x y z
N MET A 1 -18.06 -29.96 -14.33
CA MET A 1 -17.27 -30.57 -15.43
C MET A 1 -16.34 -29.50 -15.99
N SER A 2 -15.07 -29.52 -15.61
CA SER A 2 -14.08 -28.51 -16.02
C SER A 2 -13.46 -28.92 -17.36
N GLN A 3 -13.70 -28.12 -18.41
CA GLN A 3 -12.98 -28.27 -19.67
C GLN A 3 -11.56 -27.75 -19.52
N ASN A 4 -10.59 -28.66 -19.46
CA ASN A 4 -9.17 -28.35 -19.69
C ASN A 4 -9.02 -27.89 -21.15
N LYS A 5 -9.05 -26.58 -21.39
CA LYS A 5 -8.67 -26.01 -22.69
C LYS A 5 -7.15 -26.15 -22.83
N HIS A 6 -6.72 -27.04 -23.71
CA HIS A 6 -5.32 -27.16 -24.11
C HIS A 6 -4.83 -25.82 -24.68
N LEU A 7 -3.76 -25.28 -24.08
CA LEU A 7 -3.03 -24.12 -24.58
C LEU A 7 -2.43 -24.43 -25.95
N SER A 8 -2.50 -23.47 -26.87
CA SER A 8 -1.84 -23.59 -28.17
C SER A 8 -0.32 -23.73 -28.01
N PRO A 9 0.37 -24.53 -28.83
CA PRO A 9 1.83 -24.68 -28.75
C PRO A 9 2.53 -23.31 -28.80
N GLY A 10 3.46 -23.06 -27.88
CA GLY A 10 4.20 -21.79 -27.80
C GLY A 10 3.50 -20.66 -27.03
N SER A 11 2.32 -20.90 -26.44
CA SER A 11 1.71 -19.96 -25.51
C SER A 11 2.14 -20.22 -24.07
N SER A 12 2.42 -19.14 -23.34
CA SER A 12 2.72 -19.15 -21.91
C SER A 12 1.62 -18.40 -21.17
N ILE A 13 1.19 -18.96 -20.05
CA ILE A 13 0.31 -18.27 -19.12
C ILE A 13 1.18 -17.39 -18.23
N VAL A 14 0.96 -16.08 -18.28
CA VAL A 14 1.57 -15.13 -17.34
C VAL A 14 0.54 -14.78 -16.28
N HIS A 15 0.80 -15.22 -15.05
CA HIS A 15 0.07 -14.77 -13.88
C HIS A 15 0.52 -13.37 -13.52
N ILE A 16 -0.42 -12.48 -13.24
CA ILE A 16 -0.11 -11.10 -12.92
C ILE A 16 -0.08 -10.97 -11.39
N PRO A 17 1.06 -10.62 -10.77
CA PRO A 17 1.22 -10.68 -9.31
C PRO A 17 0.14 -9.93 -8.54
N ASP A 18 -0.26 -8.76 -9.03
CA ASP A 18 -1.29 -7.91 -8.42
C ASP A 18 -2.73 -8.35 -8.75
N HIS A 19 -2.88 -9.29 -9.67
CA HIS A 19 -4.14 -9.83 -10.15
C HIS A 19 -4.05 -11.36 -10.30
N PRO A 20 -3.90 -12.14 -9.20
CA PRO A 20 -3.74 -13.59 -9.21
C PRO A 20 -4.95 -14.34 -9.81
N ASP A 21 -6.09 -13.68 -9.94
CA ASP A 21 -7.29 -14.17 -10.63
C ASP A 21 -7.28 -13.87 -12.14
N LEU A 22 -6.35 -13.05 -12.61
CA LEU A 22 -6.12 -12.75 -14.01
C LEU A 22 -4.85 -13.46 -14.49
N SER A 23 -4.93 -14.01 -15.69
CA SER A 23 -3.77 -14.58 -16.35
C SER A 23 -3.85 -14.24 -17.82
N VAL A 24 -2.74 -13.79 -18.37
CA VAL A 24 -2.65 -13.42 -19.78
C VAL A 24 -1.98 -14.56 -20.52
N VAL A 25 -2.69 -15.11 -21.51
CA VAL A 25 -2.11 -16.09 -22.44
C VAL A 25 -1.29 -15.33 -23.47
N CYS A 26 0.04 -15.45 -23.39
CA CYS A 26 0.98 -14.75 -24.28
C CYS A 26 1.67 -15.76 -25.20
N HIS A 27 1.71 -15.49 -26.50
CA HIS A 27 2.46 -16.33 -27.46
C HIS A 27 3.96 -15.97 -27.53
N ASN A 28 4.39 -14.88 -26.89
CA ASN A 28 5.79 -14.47 -26.81
C ASN A 28 5.99 -13.55 -25.59
N VAL A 29 6.37 -14.13 -24.45
CA VAL A 29 6.49 -13.40 -23.17
C VAL A 29 7.63 -12.37 -23.19
N GLU A 30 8.73 -12.68 -23.88
CA GLU A 30 9.90 -11.79 -23.97
C GLU A 30 9.59 -10.46 -24.68
N ARG A 31 8.55 -10.45 -25.52
CA ARG A 31 8.14 -9.28 -26.29
C ARG A 31 7.27 -8.30 -25.50
N TYR A 32 6.72 -8.72 -24.36
CA TYR A 32 5.82 -7.91 -23.54
C TYR A 32 6.47 -7.57 -22.20
N PRO A 33 6.91 -6.32 -21.99
CA PRO A 33 7.40 -5.88 -20.69
C PRO A 33 6.35 -6.11 -19.61
N THR A 34 6.77 -6.53 -18.41
CA THR A 34 5.88 -6.78 -17.26
C THR A 34 4.94 -5.59 -16.99
N LEU A 35 5.45 -4.37 -17.11
CA LEU A 35 4.68 -3.12 -16.99
C LEU A 35 3.49 -2.99 -17.97
N LEU A 36 3.62 -3.52 -19.18
CA LEU A 36 2.53 -3.49 -20.17
C LEU A 36 1.46 -4.52 -19.81
N LEU A 37 1.87 -5.71 -19.37
CA LEU A 37 0.96 -6.75 -18.91
C LEU A 37 0.19 -6.30 -17.66
N GLU A 38 0.86 -5.66 -16.70
CA GLU A 38 0.23 -5.06 -15.52
C GLU A 38 -0.82 -3.99 -15.89
N ARG A 39 -0.53 -3.13 -16.87
CA ARG A 39 -1.49 -2.13 -17.36
C ARG A 39 -2.73 -2.78 -17.98
N LEU A 40 -2.52 -3.79 -18.82
CA LEU A 40 -3.63 -4.54 -19.43
C LEU A 40 -4.48 -5.25 -18.37
N ALA A 41 -3.84 -5.89 -17.38
CA ALA A 41 -4.53 -6.50 -16.25
C ALA A 41 -5.39 -5.48 -15.52
N HIS A 42 -4.83 -4.29 -15.29
CA HIS A 42 -5.49 -3.21 -14.62
C HIS A 42 -6.73 -2.74 -15.40
N ASP A 43 -6.60 -2.45 -16.70
CA ASP A 43 -7.71 -1.99 -17.53
C ASP A 43 -8.83 -3.05 -17.58
N VAL A 44 -8.47 -4.33 -17.67
CA VAL A 44 -9.42 -5.46 -17.60
C VAL A 44 -10.06 -5.58 -16.22
N SER A 45 -9.31 -5.37 -15.13
CA SER A 45 -9.86 -5.43 -13.77
C SER A 45 -10.89 -4.31 -13.53
N GLN A 46 -10.65 -3.11 -14.09
CA GLN A 46 -11.59 -1.99 -14.06
C GLN A 46 -12.86 -2.30 -14.86
N LEU A 47 -12.73 -2.86 -16.07
CA LEU A 47 -13.87 -3.28 -16.88
C LEU A 47 -14.73 -4.34 -16.18
N LEU A 48 -14.08 -5.27 -15.46
CA LEU A 48 -14.76 -6.31 -14.70
C LEU A 48 -15.33 -5.81 -13.36
N ARG A 49 -15.15 -4.52 -13.01
CA ARG A 49 -15.56 -3.89 -11.73
C ARG A 49 -15.20 -4.70 -10.50
N ARG A 50 -14.08 -5.43 -10.54
CA ARG A 50 -13.72 -6.31 -9.44
C ARG A 50 -13.10 -5.50 -8.31
N PRO A 51 -13.50 -5.74 -7.05
CA PRO A 51 -12.85 -5.11 -5.93
C PRO A 51 -11.37 -5.56 -5.89
N PRO A 52 -10.44 -4.66 -5.56
CA PRO A 52 -9.04 -5.03 -5.39
C PRO A 52 -8.91 -6.13 -4.33
N ILE A 53 -7.93 -7.01 -4.51
CA ILE A 53 -7.64 -8.05 -3.52
C ILE A 53 -7.19 -7.37 -2.23
N LYS A 54 -7.91 -7.67 -1.15
CA LYS A 54 -7.61 -7.17 0.20
C LYS A 54 -6.40 -7.93 0.75
N VAL A 55 -5.21 -7.49 0.40
CA VAL A 55 -3.98 -8.04 1.01
C VAL A 55 -3.93 -7.56 2.46
N PRO A 56 -3.82 -8.47 3.45
CA PRO A 56 -3.62 -8.09 4.84
C PRO A 56 -2.27 -7.39 4.97
N VAL A 57 -2.26 -6.23 5.63
CA VAL A 57 -1.06 -5.41 5.80
C VAL A 57 -0.60 -5.49 7.25
N THR A 58 0.67 -5.78 7.44
CA THR A 58 1.32 -5.83 8.73
C THR A 58 1.97 -4.48 9.09
N GLY A 59 2.26 -4.26 10.38
CA GLY A 59 3.01 -3.09 10.81
C GLY A 59 4.42 -2.99 10.19
N ALA A 60 5.03 -4.13 9.84
CA ALA A 60 6.33 -4.17 9.16
C ALA A 60 6.23 -3.64 7.73
N GLU A 61 5.22 -4.10 6.97
CA GLU A 61 4.98 -3.62 5.60
C GLU A 61 4.61 -2.13 5.58
N MET A 62 3.75 -1.70 6.51
CA MET A 62 3.41 -0.28 6.66
C MET A 62 4.65 0.58 6.97
N LYS A 63 5.54 0.09 7.84
CA LYS A 63 6.80 0.75 8.18
C LYS A 63 7.73 0.84 6.97
N ASP A 64 7.84 -0.20 6.16
CA ASP A 64 8.65 -0.19 4.95
C ASP A 64 8.09 0.75 3.90
N TRP A 65 6.76 0.82 3.79
CA TRP A 65 6.11 1.77 2.90
C TRP A 65 6.34 3.23 3.32
N LEU A 66 6.23 3.53 4.62
CA LEU A 66 6.54 4.85 5.17
C LEU A 66 8.00 5.27 4.91
N ARG A 67 8.95 4.33 4.91
CA ARG A 67 10.35 4.61 4.55
C ARG A 67 10.50 4.98 3.08
N GLN A 68 9.64 4.43 2.22
CA GLN A 68 9.70 4.61 0.77
C GLN A 68 8.98 5.87 0.28
N LEU A 69 8.20 6.58 1.12
CA LEU A 69 7.42 7.78 0.75
C LEU A 69 8.16 8.85 -0.08
N HIS A 70 9.48 8.91 0.04
CA HIS A 70 10.34 9.87 -0.64
C HIS A 70 11.08 9.32 -1.86
N MET A 71 10.91 8.03 -2.18
CA MET A 71 11.53 7.39 -3.35
C MET A 71 10.66 7.62 -4.60
N PRO A 72 11.28 7.78 -5.79
CA PRO A 72 10.54 7.95 -7.04
C PRO A 72 9.72 6.71 -7.40
N LEU A 73 8.66 6.93 -8.19
CA LEU A 73 7.49 6.11 -8.62
C LEU A 73 7.67 4.61 -9.01
N ARG A 74 8.70 3.89 -8.56
CA ARG A 74 8.87 2.45 -8.84
C ARG A 74 7.83 1.56 -8.12
N HIS A 75 6.96 2.14 -7.30
CA HIS A 75 6.01 1.43 -6.44
C HIS A 75 4.54 1.69 -6.82
N CYS A 76 4.27 2.19 -8.02
CA CYS A 76 2.89 2.38 -8.49
C CYS A 76 2.12 1.06 -8.69
N ALA A 77 2.86 -0.04 -8.84
CA ALA A 77 2.38 -1.42 -8.89
C ALA A 77 2.61 -2.14 -7.54
N HIS A 78 2.73 -1.40 -6.42
CA HIS A 78 2.83 -2.06 -5.12
C HIS A 78 1.44 -2.60 -4.73
N PRO A 79 1.30 -3.83 -4.19
CA PRO A 79 0.02 -4.39 -3.74
C PRO A 79 -0.72 -3.48 -2.74
N LEU A 80 0.03 -2.71 -1.95
CA LEU A 80 -0.50 -1.72 -0.99
C LEU A 80 -1.17 -0.49 -1.66
N ALA A 81 -0.95 -0.27 -2.96
CA ALA A 81 -1.67 0.75 -3.72
C ALA A 81 -3.07 0.29 -4.17
N ALA A 82 -3.47 -0.94 -3.81
CA ALA A 82 -4.77 -1.54 -4.12
C ALA A 82 -5.98 -0.60 -3.97
N PRO A 83 -6.13 0.18 -2.87
CA PRO A 83 -7.27 1.08 -2.71
C PRO A 83 -7.38 2.17 -3.79
N TRP A 84 -6.25 2.53 -4.42
CA TRP A 84 -6.19 3.53 -5.48
C TRP A 84 -6.09 2.92 -6.87
N GLN A 85 -6.41 1.64 -7.06
CA GLN A 85 -6.35 1.02 -8.38
C GLN A 85 -7.16 1.80 -9.42
N HIS A 86 -8.31 2.36 -9.05
CA HIS A 86 -9.14 3.21 -9.91
C HIS A 86 -8.43 4.47 -10.47
N LEU A 87 -7.30 4.88 -9.88
CA LEU A 87 -6.50 6.01 -10.37
C LEU A 87 -5.47 5.55 -11.42
N PRO A 88 -5.09 6.44 -12.36
CA PRO A 88 -3.96 6.20 -13.25
C PRO A 88 -2.70 5.81 -12.46
N ILE A 89 -1.92 4.85 -12.98
CA ILE A 89 -0.73 4.31 -12.31
C ILE A 89 0.21 5.40 -11.76
N GLN A 90 0.39 6.48 -12.53
CA GLN A 90 1.24 7.63 -12.16
C GLN A 90 0.73 8.42 -10.94
N GLN A 91 -0.57 8.36 -10.64
CA GLN A 91 -1.21 9.13 -9.55
C GLN A 91 -1.41 8.31 -8.27
N ARG A 92 -1.34 6.97 -8.34
CA ARG A 92 -1.59 6.09 -7.19
C ARG A 92 -0.64 6.37 -6.03
N TRP A 93 0.64 6.53 -6.35
CA TRP A 93 1.67 6.82 -5.35
C TRP A 93 1.44 8.17 -4.66
N SER A 94 1.12 9.23 -5.43
CA SER A 94 0.84 10.54 -4.85
C SER A 94 -0.41 10.55 -3.98
N ALA A 95 -1.46 9.81 -4.39
CA ALA A 95 -2.69 9.69 -3.61
C ALA A 95 -2.43 8.97 -2.28
N CYS A 96 -1.71 7.84 -2.32
CA CYS A 96 -1.24 7.14 -1.14
C CYS A 96 -0.39 8.02 -0.22
N ALA A 97 0.64 8.69 -0.76
CA ALA A 97 1.54 9.51 0.03
C ALA A 97 0.81 10.67 0.71
N THR A 98 -0.19 11.24 0.04
CA THR A 98 -1.06 12.27 0.60
C THR A 98 -1.90 11.71 1.74
N TRP A 99 -2.54 10.55 1.54
CA TRP A 99 -3.34 9.89 2.56
C TRP A 99 -2.53 9.54 3.82
N LEU A 100 -1.33 8.96 3.66
CA LEU A 100 -0.44 8.64 4.79
C LEU A 100 -0.04 9.89 5.58
N ARG A 101 0.31 10.99 4.89
CA ARG A 101 0.65 12.26 5.55
C ARG A 101 -0.53 12.83 6.34
N GLN A 102 -1.73 12.81 5.76
CA GLN A 102 -2.95 13.25 6.43
C GLN A 102 -3.26 12.41 7.68
N LEU A 103 -3.08 11.09 7.62
CA LEU A 103 -3.29 10.23 8.77
C LEU A 103 -2.27 10.45 9.89
N ILE A 104 -0.99 10.62 9.55
CA ILE A 104 0.05 10.94 10.54
C ILE A 104 -0.29 12.28 11.21
N GLN A 105 -0.71 13.28 10.43
CA GLN A 105 -1.13 14.57 10.96
C GLN A 105 -2.35 14.45 11.89
N ARG A 106 -3.38 13.70 11.49
CA ARG A 106 -4.55 13.43 12.34
C ARG A 106 -4.16 12.78 13.66
N LEU A 107 -3.21 11.84 13.64
CA LEU A 107 -2.73 11.19 14.84
C LEU A 107 -1.92 12.16 15.73
N GLU A 108 -1.09 13.02 15.15
CA GLU A 108 -0.28 14.01 15.88
C GLU A 108 -1.14 15.08 16.56
N PHE A 109 -2.27 15.45 15.95
CA PHE A 109 -3.22 16.42 16.47
C PHE A 109 -4.50 15.78 17.01
N ALA A 110 -4.46 14.49 17.36
CA ALA A 110 -5.60 13.80 17.93
C ALA A 110 -6.02 14.41 19.28
N GLU A 111 -7.32 14.60 19.46
CA GLU A 111 -7.92 15.06 20.71
C GLU A 111 -7.96 13.95 21.77
N ASP A 112 -7.92 12.69 21.33
CA ASP A 112 -8.09 11.47 22.13
C ASP A 112 -6.99 11.22 23.19
N GLY A 113 -5.95 12.06 23.26
CA GLY A 113 -4.99 12.07 24.37
C GLY A 113 -3.53 12.29 23.97
N ALA A 114 -2.70 12.59 24.98
CA ALA A 114 -1.28 12.90 24.79
C ALA A 114 -0.46 11.74 24.18
N GLN A 115 -0.86 10.50 24.44
CA GLN A 115 -0.18 9.32 23.90
C GLN A 115 -0.37 9.21 22.38
N SER A 116 -1.60 9.37 21.87
CA SER A 116 -1.90 9.37 20.43
C SER A 116 -1.10 10.44 19.70
N ARG A 117 -1.07 11.66 20.25
CA ARG A 117 -0.25 12.76 19.71
C ARG A 117 1.23 12.40 19.64
N THR A 118 1.75 11.73 20.66
CA THR A 118 3.15 11.30 20.70
C THR A 118 3.43 10.22 19.66
N CYS A 119 2.51 9.28 19.43
CA CYS A 119 2.61 8.32 18.33
C CYS A 119 2.70 9.03 16.97
N GLY A 120 1.79 9.96 16.68
CA GLY A 120 1.79 10.74 15.44
C GLY A 120 3.09 11.53 15.25
N ARG A 121 3.55 12.21 16.31
CA ARG A 121 4.81 12.95 16.29
C ARG A 121 6.01 12.04 16.02
N ILE A 122 6.08 10.86 16.64
CA ILE A 122 7.14 9.87 16.37
C ILE A 122 7.12 9.43 14.90
N LEU A 123 5.95 9.13 14.34
CA LEU A 123 5.83 8.72 12.94
C LEU A 123 6.24 9.85 11.98
N ARG A 124 5.78 11.09 12.21
CA ARG A 124 6.18 12.26 11.43
C ARG A 124 7.70 12.46 11.47
N LEU A 125 8.26 12.59 12.67
CA LEU A 125 9.70 12.84 12.85
C LEU A 125 10.55 11.73 12.21
N ARG A 126 10.11 10.47 12.31
CA ARG A 126 10.86 9.33 11.81
C ARG A 126 10.78 9.18 10.29
N PHE A 127 9.59 9.32 9.72
CA PHE A 127 9.33 8.93 8.33
C PHE A 127 9.16 10.13 7.40
N LEU A 128 8.58 11.23 7.86
CA LEU A 128 8.42 12.45 7.05
C LEU A 128 9.67 13.34 7.15
N ASP A 129 10.15 13.60 8.37
CA ASP A 129 11.34 14.43 8.60
C ASP A 129 12.67 13.65 8.55
N ARG A 130 12.59 12.32 8.47
CA ARG A 130 13.75 11.40 8.35
C ARG A 130 14.76 11.49 9.49
N ARG A 131 14.32 11.82 10.70
CA ARG A 131 15.21 11.92 11.86
C ARG A 131 15.61 10.56 12.40
N ARG A 132 16.81 10.50 12.99
CA ARG A 132 17.35 9.28 13.61
C ARG A 132 16.60 8.99 14.91
N CYS A 133 16.37 7.70 15.19
CA CYS A 133 15.70 7.24 16.41
C CYS A 133 16.28 7.91 17.67
N LYS A 134 17.62 7.89 17.83
CA LYS A 134 18.32 8.53 18.95
C LYS A 134 17.96 10.01 19.12
N THR A 135 17.91 10.77 18.02
CA THR A 135 17.57 12.20 18.05
C THR A 135 16.12 12.43 18.48
N ILE A 136 15.19 11.59 18.01
CA ILE A 136 13.78 11.68 18.37
C ILE A 136 13.58 11.35 19.86
N MET A 137 14.22 10.29 20.34
CA MET A 137 14.14 9.90 21.76
C MET A 137 14.63 11.01 22.69
N LEU A 138 15.74 11.67 22.32
CA LEU A 138 16.28 12.80 23.07
C LEU A 138 15.32 14.00 23.05
N GLU A 139 14.76 14.35 21.89
CA GLU A 139 13.81 15.48 21.78
C GLU A 139 12.54 15.24 22.59
N LEU A 140 11.99 14.04 22.52
CA LEU A 140 10.74 13.70 23.19
C LEU A 140 10.95 13.29 24.65
N ASN A 141 12.20 13.22 25.11
CA ASN A 141 12.60 12.77 26.44
C ASN A 141 11.96 11.42 26.83
N ILE A 142 12.09 10.42 25.96
CA ILE A 142 11.54 9.07 26.16
C ILE A 142 12.61 7.99 26.04
N SER A 143 12.41 6.88 26.76
CA SER A 143 13.28 5.70 26.67
C SER A 143 13.11 4.97 25.35
N GLU A 144 14.11 4.17 24.97
CA GLU A 144 14.09 3.35 23.75
C GLU A 144 12.91 2.36 23.73
N ARG A 145 12.67 1.68 24.85
CA ARG A 145 11.51 0.79 24.98
C ARG A 145 10.20 1.54 24.76
N HIS A 146 10.08 2.75 25.30
CA HIS A 146 8.87 3.55 25.15
C HIS A 146 8.69 4.07 23.71
N TYR A 147 9.78 4.52 23.08
CA TYR A 147 9.80 4.90 21.66
C TYR A 147 9.31 3.76 20.77
N HIS A 148 9.83 2.55 20.94
CA HIS A 148 9.43 1.40 20.12
C HIS A 148 7.97 1.02 20.34
N ARG A 149 7.49 1.08 21.58
CA ARG A 149 6.07 0.84 21.90
C ARG A 149 5.16 1.84 21.18
N LEU A 150 5.47 3.14 21.26
CA LEU A 150 4.67 4.19 20.64
C LEU A 150 4.77 4.16 19.11
N GLN A 151 5.95 3.86 18.56
CA GLN A 151 6.10 3.65 17.12
C GLN A 151 5.22 2.49 16.64
N ASN A 152 5.26 1.35 17.31
CA ASN A 152 4.47 0.18 16.91
C ASN A 152 2.97 0.44 17.05
N ALA A 153 2.52 1.06 18.14
CA ALA A 153 1.12 1.45 18.32
C ALA A 153 0.65 2.40 17.20
N GLY A 154 1.48 3.37 16.81
CA GLY A 154 1.16 4.24 15.67
C GLY A 154 1.08 3.51 14.34
N LEU A 155 1.96 2.53 14.10
CA LEU A 155 1.94 1.70 12.90
C LEU A 155 0.69 0.79 12.86
N GLU A 156 0.34 0.17 13.98
CA GLU A 156 -0.88 -0.64 14.11
C GLU A 156 -2.14 0.18 13.84
N TRP A 157 -2.19 1.43 14.35
CA TRP A 157 -3.28 2.33 14.05
C TRP A 157 -3.38 2.66 12.55
N LEU A 158 -2.25 2.94 11.88
CA LEU A 158 -2.23 3.16 10.43
C LEU A 158 -2.69 1.92 9.65
N VAL A 159 -2.32 0.72 10.10
CA VAL A 159 -2.79 -0.54 9.52
C VAL A 159 -4.31 -0.66 9.64
N GLU A 160 -4.90 -0.34 10.79
CA GLU A 160 -6.36 -0.38 10.93
C GLU A 160 -7.05 0.68 10.05
N GLN A 161 -6.50 1.90 9.95
CA GLN A 161 -7.03 2.91 9.03
C GLN A 161 -6.95 2.45 7.56
N TYR A 162 -5.87 1.74 7.19
CA TYR A 162 -5.73 1.15 5.87
C TYR A 162 -6.77 0.04 5.63
N ARG A 163 -7.01 -0.82 6.63
CA ARG A 163 -8.04 -1.86 6.58
C ARG A 163 -9.43 -1.24 6.36
N LEU A 164 -9.75 -0.16 7.07
CA LEU A 164 -10.99 0.59 6.88
C LEU A 164 -11.10 1.18 5.47
N LEU A 165 -10.01 1.73 4.93
CA LEU A 165 -9.96 2.23 3.55
C LEU A 165 -10.24 1.11 2.53
N GLN A 166 -9.67 -0.09 2.74
CA GLN A 166 -9.95 -1.26 1.88
C GLN A 166 -11.42 -1.72 1.95
N VAL A 167 -12.11 -1.48 3.06
CA VAL A 167 -13.55 -1.81 3.22
C VAL A 167 -14.43 -0.73 2.58
N ALA A 168 -14.10 0.54 2.78
CA ALA A 168 -14.85 1.68 2.23
C ALA A 168 -14.68 1.84 0.71
N GLY A 169 -13.58 1.34 0.14
CA GLY A 169 -13.26 1.40 -1.30
C GLY A 169 -14.04 0.47 -2.21
N ILE A 170 -15.23 -0.03 -1.81
CA ILE A 170 -16.17 -0.70 -2.72
C ILE A 170 -17.24 0.33 -3.12
N PRO A 171 -17.13 0.98 -4.29
CA PRO A 171 -18.26 1.70 -4.85
C PRO A 171 -19.26 0.67 -5.40
N GLY A 172 -20.29 0.34 -4.61
CA GLY A 172 -21.36 -0.58 -5.04
C GLY A 172 -21.82 -1.51 -3.92
N GLY A 173 -22.53 -0.93 -2.96
CA GLY A 173 -23.26 -1.64 -1.92
C GLY A 173 -24.55 -0.89 -1.64
N ASP A 174 -25.32 -0.68 -2.72
CA ASP A 174 -26.79 -0.55 -2.80
C ASP A 174 -27.18 -0.72 -4.27
#